data_AF-A0A6V7KYL9-F1
#
_entry.id   AF-A0A6V7KYL9-F1
#
_cell.length_a   1.000
_cell.length_b   1.000
_cell.length_c   1.000
_cell.angle_alpha   90.00
_cell.angle_beta   90.00
_cell.angle_gamma   90.00
#
_symmetry.space_group_name_H-M   'P 1'
#
loop_
_entity.id
_entity.type
_entity.pdbx_description
1 polymer ?
#
loop_
_entity_poly.entity_id
_entity_poly.type
_entity_poly.pdbx_seq_one_letter_code
_entity_poly.pdbx_strand_id
1 'polypeptide(L)'
;IDYKYNSRAMASASPLLNLHVAAPIEGGFKSLASKPTAQWLPDTNRVLWKFTELSQHSEGSGVGSLKARVELERGPGSQGTIVTQFNCEGTTLSGVEFELVGAGYRLSLVKRRFVAGKYICDGDSDMRSRYAAPPSSSD
;
A
#
# COMPACT_ATOMS: atom_id res chain seq x y z
N ILE A 1 -1.32 -1.67 9.59
CA ILE A 1 -1.60 -2.08 8.19
C ILE A 1 -0.61 -3.16 7.84
N ASP A 2 -1.05 -4.39 7.65
CA ASP A 2 -0.16 -5.48 7.24
C ASP A 2 -0.25 -5.68 5.73
N TYR A 3 0.89 -5.98 5.11
CA TYR A 3 0.98 -6.19 3.66
C TYR A 3 1.80 -7.43 3.33
N LYS A 4 1.50 -8.00 2.16
CA LYS A 4 2.23 -9.13 1.59
C LYS A 4 2.29 -9.04 0.08
N TYR A 5 3.49 -9.09 -0.47
CA TYR A 5 3.74 -9.27 -1.89
C TYR A 5 3.26 -10.66 -2.34
N ASN A 6 2.47 -10.71 -3.40
CA ASN A 6 1.94 -11.95 -3.97
C ASN A 6 2.54 -12.21 -5.36
N SER A 7 3.65 -12.94 -5.41
CA SER A 7 4.32 -13.31 -6.66
C SER A 7 3.44 -14.12 -7.61
N ARG A 8 2.45 -14.87 -7.07
CA ARG A 8 1.56 -15.74 -7.86
C ARG A 8 0.46 -14.99 -8.60
N ALA A 9 0.26 -13.70 -8.30
CA ALA A 9 -0.73 -12.88 -8.99
C ALA A 9 -0.28 -12.40 -10.37
N MET A 10 0.98 -12.64 -10.74
CA MET A 10 1.59 -12.17 -11.98
C MET A 10 2.05 -13.37 -12.83
N ALA A 11 2.06 -13.20 -14.14
CA ALA A 11 2.56 -14.22 -15.08
C ALA A 11 4.04 -14.52 -14.86
N SER A 12 4.84 -13.48 -14.63
CA SER A 12 6.21 -13.56 -14.12
C SER A 12 6.34 -12.65 -12.90
N ALA A 13 6.98 -13.13 -11.84
CA ALA A 13 7.18 -12.34 -10.63
C ALA A 13 8.03 -11.11 -10.95
N SER A 14 7.51 -9.91 -10.65
CA SER A 14 8.22 -8.64 -10.90
C SER A 14 7.92 -7.64 -9.79
N PRO A 15 8.88 -6.76 -9.43
CA PRO A 15 8.68 -5.80 -8.36
C PRO A 15 7.50 -4.86 -8.62
N LEU A 16 6.74 -4.54 -7.57
CA LEU A 16 5.84 -3.40 -7.56
C LEU A 16 6.67 -2.16 -7.25
N LEU A 17 6.59 -1.13 -8.08
CA LEU A 17 7.36 0.11 -8.01
C LEU A 17 6.49 1.28 -7.57
N ASN A 18 7.11 2.30 -7.00
CA ASN A 18 6.46 3.53 -6.53
C ASN A 18 5.24 3.22 -5.65
N LEU A 19 5.41 2.27 -4.73
CA LEU A 19 4.33 1.82 -3.86
C LEU A 19 4.05 2.90 -2.81
N HIS A 20 2.84 3.44 -2.87
CA HIS A 20 2.33 4.46 -1.97
C HIS A 20 1.14 3.88 -1.20
N VAL A 21 1.18 3.95 0.12
CA VAL A 21 0.05 3.57 0.99
C VAL A 21 -0.38 4.80 1.76
N ALA A 22 -1.65 5.21 1.61
CA ALA A 22 -2.18 6.42 2.22
C ALA A 22 -3.38 6.08 3.12
N ALA A 23 -3.31 6.48 4.38
CA ALA A 23 -4.40 6.35 5.34
C ALA A 23 -4.94 7.74 5.71
N PRO A 24 -6.25 8.01 5.58
CA PRO A 24 -6.84 9.27 6.00
C PRO A 24 -6.83 9.40 7.52
N ILE A 25 -6.67 10.63 8.01
CA ILE A 25 -6.76 10.97 9.42
C ILE A 25 -7.81 12.05 9.59
N GLU A 26 -8.82 11.76 10.40
CA GLU A 26 -9.83 12.72 10.84
C GLU A 26 -9.58 13.16 12.28
N GLY A 27 -10.12 14.32 12.66
CA GLY A 27 -9.98 14.85 14.03
C GLY A 27 -8.84 15.85 14.24
N GLY A 28 -8.22 16.36 13.17
CA GLY A 28 -7.14 17.37 13.25
C GLY A 28 -5.80 16.76 13.65
N PHE A 29 -4.79 16.91 12.81
CA PHE A 29 -3.46 16.32 13.02
C PHE A 29 -2.60 17.18 13.95
N LYS A 30 -1.97 16.56 14.96
CA LYS A 30 -0.99 17.22 15.84
C LYS A 30 0.42 16.68 15.66
N SER A 31 0.59 15.36 15.73
CA SER A 31 1.91 14.72 15.61
C SER A 31 1.80 13.28 15.09
N LEU A 32 2.91 12.76 14.56
CA LEU A 32 3.03 11.42 13.98
C LEU A 32 4.28 10.73 14.49
N ALA A 33 4.12 9.54 15.06
CA ALA A 33 5.19 8.57 15.26
C ALA A 33 4.90 7.34 14.40
N SER A 34 5.78 7.01 13.45
CA SER A 34 5.52 5.94 12.48
C SER A 34 6.74 5.03 12.28
N LYS A 35 6.47 3.73 12.08
CA LYS A 35 7.44 2.73 11.66
C LYS A 35 6.82 1.84 10.55
N PRO A 36 7.37 1.83 9.32
CA PRO A 36 8.45 2.68 8.82
C PRO A 36 8.06 4.16 8.77
N THR A 37 9.03 5.04 8.48
CA THR A 37 8.80 6.49 8.38
C THR A 37 7.67 6.81 7.39
N ALA A 38 6.80 7.72 7.78
CA ALA A 38 5.71 8.22 6.97
C ALA A 38 5.69 9.74 6.95
N GLN A 39 5.02 10.28 5.93
CA GLN A 39 4.81 11.70 5.75
C GLN A 39 3.36 12.06 6.05
N TRP A 40 3.14 13.17 6.76
CA TRP A 40 1.83 13.79 6.85
C TRP A 40 1.56 14.67 5.61
N LEU A 41 0.37 14.52 5.01
CA LEU A 41 -0.11 15.31 3.88
C LEU A 41 -1.28 16.19 4.34
N PRO A 42 -1.04 17.48 4.67
CA PRO A 42 -2.07 18.36 5.20
C PRO A 42 -3.19 18.64 4.18
N ASP A 43 -2.87 18.77 2.90
CA ASP A 43 -3.85 19.13 1.86
C ASP A 43 -4.95 18.07 1.67
N THR A 44 -4.64 16.81 1.99
CA THR A 44 -5.55 15.67 1.84
C THR A 44 -5.88 14.97 3.14
N ASN A 45 -5.37 15.49 4.26
CA ASN A 45 -5.46 14.90 5.59
C ASN A 45 -5.07 13.41 5.64
N ARG A 46 -3.90 13.05 5.09
CA ARG A 46 -3.45 11.66 4.97
C ARG A 46 -2.05 11.44 5.52
N VAL A 47 -1.84 10.29 6.16
CA VAL A 47 -0.51 9.74 6.40
C VAL A 47 -0.11 8.90 5.19
N LEU A 48 1.07 9.13 4.63
CA LEU A 48 1.59 8.48 3.44
C LEU A 48 2.89 7.73 3.74
N TRP A 49 2.91 6.44 3.45
CA TRP A 49 4.13 5.63 3.36
C TRP A 49 4.53 5.48 1.90
N LYS A 50 5.83 5.61 1.60
CA LYS A 50 6.39 5.44 0.26
C LYS A 50 7.46 4.36 0.27
N PHE A 51 7.38 3.48 -0.71
CA PHE A 51 8.40 2.47 -1.00
C PHE A 51 8.78 2.62 -2.47
N THR A 52 10.09 2.59 -2.74
CA THR A 52 10.60 2.58 -4.11
C THR A 52 10.18 1.30 -4.83
N GLU A 53 10.26 0.18 -4.12
CA GLU A 53 9.85 -1.13 -4.62
C GLU A 53 9.37 -2.08 -3.51
N LEU A 54 8.57 -3.08 -3.90
CA LEU A 54 8.18 -4.22 -3.09
C LEU A 54 8.25 -5.49 -3.94
N SER A 55 9.04 -6.48 -3.50
CA SER A 55 9.21 -7.77 -4.15
C SER A 55 9.52 -8.87 -3.14
N GLN A 56 9.71 -10.11 -3.61
CA GLN A 56 10.17 -11.23 -2.78
C GLN A 56 11.59 -11.04 -2.22
N HIS A 57 12.38 -10.12 -2.81
CA HIS A 57 13.75 -9.80 -2.39
C HIS A 57 13.80 -8.62 -1.42
N SER A 58 12.67 -7.92 -1.21
CA SER A 58 12.57 -6.89 -0.19
C SER A 58 12.70 -7.48 1.21
N GLU A 59 13.00 -6.63 2.19
CA GLU A 59 13.02 -7.00 3.61
C GLU A 59 11.72 -7.74 4.00
N GLY A 60 11.84 -8.76 4.86
CA GLY A 60 10.71 -9.61 5.24
C GLY A 60 10.16 -10.47 4.10
N SER A 61 10.94 -10.67 3.02
CA SER A 61 10.53 -11.42 1.81
C SER A 61 9.24 -10.89 1.19
N GLY A 62 9.06 -9.56 1.23
CA GLY A 62 7.88 -8.88 0.73
C GLY A 62 6.68 -8.91 1.67
N VAL A 63 6.85 -9.33 2.92
CA VAL A 63 5.85 -9.28 4.00
C VAL A 63 6.27 -8.24 5.03
N GLY A 64 5.33 -7.42 5.50
CA GLY A 64 5.63 -6.44 6.53
C GLY A 64 4.40 -5.73 7.10
N SER A 65 4.68 -4.77 7.97
CA SER A 65 3.67 -4.02 8.73
C SER A 65 3.99 -2.53 8.73
N LEU A 66 2.97 -1.70 8.50
CA LEU A 66 2.99 -0.25 8.72
C LEU A 66 2.27 0.06 10.04
N LYS A 67 2.99 0.68 10.97
CA LYS A 67 2.48 1.07 12.28
C LYS A 67 2.65 2.57 12.46
N ALA A 68 1.60 3.26 12.87
CA ALA A 68 1.67 4.66 13.25
C ALA A 68 0.82 4.95 14.48
N ARG A 69 1.29 5.92 15.25
CA ARG A 69 0.54 6.59 16.31
C ARG A 69 0.39 8.04 15.90
N VAL A 70 -0.86 8.51 15.82
CA VAL A 70 -1.20 9.87 15.47
C VAL A 70 -1.85 10.53 16.68
N GLU A 71 -1.32 11.69 17.07
CA GLU A 71 -2.00 12.54 18.04
C GLU A 71 -2.98 13.45 17.32
N LEU A 72 -4.21 13.49 17.83
CA LEU A 72 -5.31 14.26 17.25
C LEU A 72 -5.64 15.47 18.12
N GLU A 73 -6.10 16.55 17.49
CA GLU A 73 -6.62 17.73 18.19
C GLU A 73 -8.01 17.47 18.79
N ARG A 74 -8.87 16.79 18.02
CA ARG A 74 -10.27 16.49 18.32
C ARG A 74 -10.52 15.01 18.09
N GLY A 75 -10.34 14.23 19.14
CA GLY A 75 -10.68 12.80 19.14
C GLY A 75 -12.16 12.52 19.41
N PRO A 76 -12.62 11.28 19.19
CA PRO A 76 -11.86 10.16 18.63
C PRO A 76 -11.72 10.26 17.10
N GLY A 77 -10.62 9.73 16.55
CA GLY A 77 -10.48 9.58 15.10
C GLY A 77 -11.39 8.49 14.53
N SER A 78 -11.64 8.53 13.22
CA SER A 78 -12.39 7.50 12.49
C SER A 78 -11.45 6.56 11.72
N GLN A 79 -11.92 5.35 11.42
CA GLN A 79 -11.26 4.47 10.47
C GLN A 79 -11.71 4.86 9.07
N GLY A 80 -10.84 5.48 8.29
CA GLY A 80 -11.12 5.73 6.87
C GLY A 80 -10.46 4.70 5.96
N THR A 81 -10.92 4.68 4.71
CA THR A 81 -10.42 3.78 3.67
C THR A 81 -8.96 4.06 3.34
N ILE A 82 -8.12 3.04 3.50
CA ILE A 82 -6.72 3.05 3.08
C ILE A 82 -6.67 2.89 1.56
N VAL A 83 -5.85 3.70 0.89
CA VAL A 83 -5.65 3.64 -0.56
C VAL A 83 -4.21 3.29 -0.85
N THR A 84 -4.01 2.38 -1.80
CA THR A 84 -2.68 1.98 -2.25
C THR A 84 -2.51 2.22 -3.74
N GLN A 85 -1.35 2.72 -4.15
CA GLN A 85 -0.97 2.92 -5.54
C GLN A 85 0.40 2.30 -5.79
N PHE A 86 0.60 1.72 -6.98
CA PHE A 86 1.87 1.17 -7.45
C PHE A 86 1.81 0.97 -8.96
N ASN A 87 2.97 0.78 -9.58
CA ASN A 87 3.09 0.32 -10.95
C ASN A 87 4.01 -0.90 -11.05
N CYS A 88 3.89 -1.68 -12.12
CA CYS A 88 4.77 -2.81 -12.38
C CYS A 88 5.03 -2.89 -13.88
N GLU A 89 6.26 -3.17 -14.26
CA GLU A 89 6.69 -3.29 -15.66
C GLU A 89 7.34 -4.66 -15.91
N GLY A 90 7.33 -5.12 -17.15
CA GLY A 90 7.93 -6.39 -17.57
C GLY A 90 7.00 -7.61 -17.45
N THR A 91 5.81 -7.46 -16.87
CA THR A 91 4.87 -8.57 -16.65
C THR A 91 3.40 -8.14 -16.82
N THR A 92 2.49 -9.12 -16.82
CA THR A 92 1.04 -8.91 -16.84
C THR A 92 0.37 -9.72 -15.73
N LEU A 93 -0.84 -9.31 -15.33
CA LEU A 93 -1.69 -10.09 -14.43
C LEU A 93 -2.41 -11.22 -15.17
N SER A 94 -2.77 -10.99 -16.43
CA SER A 94 -3.57 -11.93 -17.22
C SER A 94 -2.76 -13.08 -17.82
N GLY A 95 -1.44 -12.93 -17.94
CA GLY A 95 -0.61 -13.86 -18.71
C GLY A 95 -0.91 -13.92 -20.21
N VAL A 96 -1.77 -13.02 -20.70
CA VAL A 96 -2.14 -12.99 -22.13
C VAL A 96 -0.92 -12.62 -22.96
N GLU A 97 -0.71 -13.42 -23.99
CA GLU A 97 0.27 -13.19 -25.05
C GLU A 97 -0.45 -12.96 -26.38
N PHE A 98 0.24 -12.34 -27.32
CA PHE A 98 -0.26 -12.18 -28.68
C PHE A 98 0.89 -12.39 -29.67
N GLU A 99 0.52 -12.85 -30.85
CA GLU A 99 1.43 -13.04 -31.96
C GLU A 99 0.93 -12.30 -33.20
N LEU A 100 1.84 -12.03 -34.12
CA LEU A 100 1.56 -11.35 -35.37
C LEU A 100 1.40 -12.41 -36.46
N VAL A 101 0.26 -12.40 -37.15
CA VAL A 101 -0.02 -13.32 -38.26
C VAL A 101 0.08 -12.57 -39.59
N GLY A 102 0.90 -13.09 -40.51
CA GLY A 102 1.12 -12.51 -41.84
C GLY A 102 2.54 -11.96 -42.06
N ALA A 103 2.99 -12.00 -43.31
CA ALA A 103 4.32 -11.50 -43.68
C ALA A 103 4.33 -9.96 -43.83
N GLY A 104 5.51 -9.35 -43.68
CA GLY A 104 5.72 -7.92 -43.91
C GLY A 104 5.61 -7.02 -42.67
N TYR A 105 5.24 -7.58 -41.52
CA TYR A 105 5.16 -6.86 -40.24
C TYR A 105 6.16 -7.43 -39.23
N ARG A 106 6.61 -6.59 -38.29
CA ARG A 106 7.43 -7.03 -37.14
C ARG A 106 7.02 -6.28 -35.87
N LEU A 107 7.05 -6.98 -34.75
CA LEU A 107 6.95 -6.35 -33.43
C LEU A 107 8.34 -5.87 -33.02
N SER A 108 8.51 -4.55 -32.88
CA SER A 108 9.78 -3.97 -32.40
C SER A 108 9.91 -4.00 -30.89
N LEU A 109 8.78 -3.91 -30.18
CA LEU A 109 8.70 -3.90 -28.72
C LEU A 109 7.33 -4.39 -28.28
N VAL A 110 7.30 -5.27 -27.27
CA VAL A 110 6.08 -5.65 -26.55
C VAL A 110 6.19 -5.11 -25.13
N LYS A 111 5.43 -4.06 -24.82
CA LYS A 111 5.42 -3.47 -23.48
C LYS A 111 4.39 -4.18 -22.60
N ARG A 112 4.87 -4.87 -21.56
CA ARG A 112 4.03 -5.51 -20.53
C ARG A 112 4.11 -4.67 -19.25
N ARG A 113 2.96 -4.23 -18.74
CA ARG A 113 2.87 -3.46 -17.48
C ARG A 113 1.47 -3.50 -16.91
N PHE A 114 1.35 -3.24 -15.62
CA PHE A 114 0.09 -2.91 -14.96
C PHE A 114 0.29 -1.80 -13.93
N VAL A 115 -0.79 -1.14 -13.57
CA VAL A 115 -0.82 -0.12 -12.52
C VAL A 115 -1.99 -0.41 -11.57
N ALA A 116 -1.86 -0.02 -10.31
CA ALA A 116 -2.96 -0.10 -9.37
C ALA A 116 -4.12 0.77 -9.88
N GLY A 117 -5.32 0.18 -9.95
CA GLY A 117 -6.57 0.93 -10.09
C GLY A 117 -7.07 1.41 -8.72
N LYS A 118 -8.37 1.23 -8.46
CA LYS A 118 -8.95 1.41 -7.12
C LYS A 118 -8.52 0.25 -6.21
N TYR A 119 -7.36 0.36 -5.58
CA TYR A 119 -6.85 -0.61 -4.62
C TYR A 119 -7.01 -0.07 -3.19
N ILE A 120 -7.98 -0.61 -2.46
CA ILE A 120 -8.41 -0.08 -1.15
C ILE A 120 -8.44 -1.17 -0.08
N CYS A 121 -8.33 -0.75 1.17
CA CYS A 121 -8.51 -1.59 2.34
C CYS A 121 -9.27 -0.78 3.41
N ASP A 122 -10.43 -1.29 3.83
CA ASP A 122 -11.19 -0.73 4.93
C ASP A 122 -10.76 -1.38 6.26
N GLY A 123 -10.81 -0.59 7.34
CA GLY A 123 -10.51 -1.07 8.68
C GLY A 123 -11.60 -2.01 9.22
N ASP A 124 -11.22 -2.87 10.16
CA ASP A 124 -12.17 -3.75 10.83
C ASP A 124 -13.05 -2.94 11.80
N SER A 125 -14.37 -3.07 11.64
CA SER A 125 -15.36 -2.20 12.30
C SER A 125 -15.50 -2.44 13.80
N ASP A 126 -14.93 -3.53 14.32
CA ASP A 126 -15.13 -3.94 15.72
C ASP A 126 -14.48 -2.94 16.70
N MET A 127 -15.33 -2.28 17.50
CA MET A 127 -14.90 -1.22 18.42
C MET A 127 -14.06 -1.72 19.60
N ARG A 128 -14.14 -3.02 19.89
CA ARG A 128 -13.53 -3.61 21.09
C ARG A 128 -12.01 -3.68 21.04
N SER A 129 -11.42 -3.63 19.85
CA SER A 129 -9.95 -3.65 19.67
C SER A 129 -9.30 -2.26 19.57
N ARG A 130 -10.08 -1.16 19.71
CA ARG A 130 -9.60 0.20 19.40
C ARG A 130 -8.61 0.78 20.42
N TYR A 131 -8.56 0.22 21.62
CA TYR A 131 -7.70 0.72 22.68
C TYR A 131 -6.89 -0.45 23.24
N ALA A 132 -5.56 -0.36 23.17
CA ALA A 132 -4.76 -1.02 24.20
C ALA A 132 -5.25 -0.44 25.53
N ALA A 133 -5.57 -1.31 26.49
CA ALA A 133 -5.97 -0.86 27.82
C ALA A 133 -4.96 0.19 28.32
N PRO A 134 -5.40 1.33 28.86
CA PRO A 134 -4.49 2.26 29.49
C PRO A 134 -3.68 1.48 30.55
N PRO A 135 -2.38 1.80 30.74
CA PRO A 135 -1.59 1.14 31.76
C PRO A 135 -2.34 1.27 33.09
N SER A 136 -2.60 0.14 33.74
CA SER A 136 -3.24 0.13 35.05
C SER A 136 -2.35 0.91 36.01
N SER A 137 -2.89 1.98 36.59
CA SER A 137 -2.32 2.62 37.76
C SER A 137 -2.49 1.66 38.94
N SER A 138 -1.59 0.69 39.05
CA SER A 138 -1.42 -0.13 40.24
C SER A 138 -0.11 0.28 40.90
N ASP A 139 -0.29 1.06 41.98
CA ASP A 139 0.60 1.41 43.11
C ASP A 139 2.04 1.87 42.83
#